data_AF-A0A6S7GNG8-F1
#
_entry.id   AF-A0A6S7GNG8-F1
#
_cell.length_a   1.000
_cell.length_b   1.000
_cell.length_c   1.000
_cell.angle_alpha   90.00
_cell.angle_beta   90.00
_cell.angle_gamma   90.00
#
_symmetry.space_group_name_H-M   'P 1'
#
loop_
_entity.id
_entity.type
_entity.pdbx_description
1 polymer ?
#
loop_
_entity_poly.entity_id
_entity_poly.type
_entity_poly.pdbx_seq_one_letter_code
_entity_poly.pdbx_strand_id
1 'polypeptide(L)'
;MSLGTITEIQVRDIRFPTSKESHGSDAVHKDPDYSAAYVIIKTDRSDGLCGYGLAFTLGRGTEIVVVAVKAFIPFVTGVSLDEIFDDFASFWRSLVNESQLRWIGPEKGAIHTALAGIINALWDLWARIEGKPLWKLLGDMDPEKLISTIDFHHIDDALTKEEALEQYVLKHGYPAYITSVGWLGYNQDKIQNLCQKALAEGWTRFKMKVGVNIENDIARASTIRDVIGWENDLMMDANQVWNVKDAISNMKKLARFKPKFIEEPTHPDDILGHAAIAEALISEGIGVATGETCPNRVMFKQYIQGKGLQYCQIDSCRMAGLNEVFAVLLLAAKFQVPVWPHAGGLGLCEMVQHISIFDYISVSPTLENKATEYASHLHEHFLSPALVKDGAYLAPQSPGYSTEMLTSSLDEYEYPNGNYWQENKVEPRPPDDLARFKRRRQQNNK
;
A
#
# COMPACT_ATOMS: atom_id res chain seq x y z
N MET A 1 -19.03 23.47 17.60
CA MET A 1 -18.32 24.53 16.85
C MET A 1 -18.10 23.98 15.47
N SER A 2 -18.31 24.76 14.40
CA SER A 2 -18.10 24.25 13.04
C SER A 2 -16.68 23.71 12.88
N LEU A 3 -16.56 22.59 12.19
CA LEU A 3 -15.28 21.97 11.87
C LEU A 3 -14.51 22.76 10.81
N GLY A 4 -15.14 23.73 10.14
CA GLY A 4 -14.54 24.61 9.13
C GLY A 4 -14.88 24.17 7.72
N THR A 5 -14.60 25.04 6.75
CA THR A 5 -14.85 24.84 5.33
C THR A 5 -13.54 24.70 4.57
N ILE A 6 -13.47 23.78 3.61
CA ILE A 6 -12.28 23.62 2.76
C ILE A 6 -12.13 24.85 1.87
N THR A 7 -11.01 25.56 2.02
CA THR A 7 -10.73 26.81 1.28
C THR A 7 -9.76 26.60 0.13
N GLU A 8 -8.85 25.63 0.27
CA GLU A 8 -7.80 25.37 -0.71
C GLU A 8 -7.38 23.90 -0.66
N ILE A 9 -7.11 23.34 -1.85
CA ILE A 9 -6.44 22.05 -2.00
C ILE A 9 -5.20 22.28 -2.84
N GLN A 10 -4.05 21.96 -2.28
CA GLN A 10 -2.76 22.00 -2.97
C GLN A 10 -2.34 20.57 -3.32
N VAL A 11 -1.68 20.41 -4.46
CA VAL A 11 -1.07 19.14 -4.84
C VAL A 11 0.31 19.37 -5.45
N ARG A 12 1.30 18.64 -4.94
CA ARG A 12 2.71 18.70 -5.36
C ARG A 12 3.15 17.36 -5.94
N ASP A 13 3.95 17.39 -7.00
CA ASP A 13 4.58 16.21 -7.60
C ASP A 13 5.91 15.96 -6.87
N ILE A 14 5.98 14.99 -5.97
CA ILE A 14 7.18 14.72 -5.17
C ILE A 14 7.82 13.43 -5.65
N ARG A 15 9.13 13.46 -5.95
CA ARG A 15 9.85 12.28 -6.46
C ARG A 15 11.20 12.13 -5.77
N PHE A 16 11.49 10.92 -5.31
CA PHE A 16 12.78 10.55 -4.74
C PHE A 16 13.56 9.67 -5.73
N PRO A 17 14.87 9.89 -5.88
CA PRO A 17 15.73 9.22 -6.85
C PRO A 17 16.15 7.80 -6.39
N THR A 18 15.22 6.99 -5.88
CA THR A 18 15.49 5.67 -5.30
C THR A 18 16.12 4.70 -6.31
N SER A 19 15.91 4.93 -7.61
CA SER A 19 16.52 4.13 -8.67
C SER A 19 18.05 4.22 -8.72
N LYS A 20 18.68 5.28 -8.16
CA LYS A 20 20.15 5.42 -8.12
C LYS A 20 20.82 4.31 -7.30
N GLU A 21 20.15 3.81 -6.27
CA GLU A 21 20.64 2.76 -5.37
C GLU A 21 19.88 1.43 -5.55
N SER A 22 18.99 1.36 -6.55
CA SER A 22 18.12 0.21 -6.82
C SER A 22 17.19 -0.16 -5.67
N HIS A 23 16.86 0.80 -4.79
CA HIS A 23 15.88 0.59 -3.73
C HIS A 23 14.49 0.40 -4.33
N GLY A 24 13.74 -0.57 -3.79
CA GLY A 24 12.42 -0.92 -4.30
C GLY A 24 12.39 -1.71 -5.60
N SER A 25 13.56 -2.06 -6.17
CA SER A 25 13.60 -2.81 -7.44
C SER A 25 13.06 -4.24 -7.31
N ASP A 26 12.24 -4.64 -8.28
CA ASP A 26 11.64 -5.97 -8.38
C ASP A 26 11.66 -6.53 -9.82
N ALA A 27 10.96 -7.65 -10.05
CA ALA A 27 11.01 -8.39 -11.32
C ALA A 27 10.39 -7.60 -12.48
N VAL A 28 9.47 -6.69 -12.19
CA VAL A 28 8.73 -5.85 -13.14
C VAL A 28 9.24 -4.40 -13.07
N HIS A 29 9.29 -3.82 -11.88
CA HIS A 29 9.71 -2.44 -11.63
C HIS A 29 11.20 -2.38 -11.27
N LYS A 30 12.06 -2.25 -12.29
CA LYS A 30 13.52 -2.36 -12.08
C LYS A 30 14.20 -1.08 -11.63
N ASP A 31 13.64 0.07 -11.98
CA ASP A 31 14.20 1.39 -11.68
C ASP A 31 13.15 2.35 -11.07
N PRO A 32 12.45 1.96 -10.00
CA PRO A 32 11.44 2.82 -9.40
C PRO A 32 12.08 4.05 -8.76
N ASP A 33 11.49 5.21 -9.02
CA ASP A 33 11.73 6.44 -8.27
C ASP A 33 10.50 6.68 -7.39
N TYR A 34 10.57 6.29 -6.12
CA TYR A 34 9.43 6.41 -5.18
C TYR A 34 8.93 7.84 -5.14
N SER A 35 7.64 8.00 -5.43
CA SER A 35 7.03 9.29 -5.70
C SER A 35 5.64 9.35 -5.10
N ALA A 36 5.10 10.56 -4.97
CA ALA A 36 3.70 10.75 -4.61
C ALA A 36 3.13 12.04 -5.24
N ALA A 37 1.85 11.99 -5.59
CA ALA A 37 1.05 13.22 -5.60
C ALA A 37 0.71 13.56 -4.14
N TYR A 38 1.38 14.58 -3.60
CA TYR A 38 1.25 15.00 -2.21
C TYR A 38 0.15 16.06 -2.08
N VAL A 39 -0.91 15.76 -1.34
CA VAL A 39 -2.12 16.58 -1.21
C VAL A 39 -2.14 17.30 0.13
N ILE A 40 -2.45 18.59 0.11
CA ILE A 40 -2.65 19.42 1.30
C ILE A 40 -4.03 20.07 1.23
N ILE A 41 -4.87 19.82 2.23
CA ILE A 41 -6.20 20.43 2.38
C ILE A 41 -6.11 21.52 3.46
N LYS A 42 -6.49 22.75 3.10
CA LYS A 42 -6.60 23.87 4.04
C LYS A 42 -8.04 24.26 4.24
N THR A 43 -8.31 24.83 5.41
CA THR A 43 -9.65 25.29 5.79
C THR A 43 -9.63 26.75 6.24
N ASP A 44 -10.81 27.30 6.52
CA ASP A 44 -10.99 28.62 7.13
C ASP A 44 -10.84 28.61 8.68
N ARG A 45 -10.45 27.48 9.27
CA ARG A 45 -10.25 27.36 10.72
C ARG A 45 -9.14 28.30 11.20
N SER A 46 -9.36 28.89 12.38
CA SER A 46 -8.40 29.82 13.00
C SER A 46 -7.17 29.15 13.60
N ASP A 47 -7.20 27.84 13.83
CA ASP A 47 -6.06 27.08 14.38
C ASP A 47 -5.00 26.72 13.33
N GLY A 48 -5.29 26.95 12.05
CA GLY A 48 -4.36 26.72 10.94
C GLY A 48 -4.10 25.24 10.64
N LEU A 49 -4.88 24.32 11.20
CA LEU A 49 -4.73 22.89 10.92
C LEU A 49 -5.01 22.58 9.45
N CYS A 50 -4.13 21.75 8.87
CA CYS A 50 -4.23 21.26 7.50
C CYS A 50 -4.32 19.72 7.50
N GLY A 51 -4.94 19.18 6.45
CA GLY A 51 -4.95 17.75 6.17
C GLY A 51 -3.90 17.37 5.15
N TYR A 52 -3.20 16.27 5.35
CA TYR A 52 -2.13 15.80 4.47
C TYR A 52 -2.41 14.39 3.97
N GLY A 53 -2.19 14.13 2.69
CA GLY A 53 -2.41 12.83 2.10
C GLY A 53 -1.47 12.55 0.94
N LEU A 54 -1.24 11.28 0.64
CA LEU A 54 -0.35 10.83 -0.42
C LEU A 54 -1.10 9.90 -1.38
N ALA A 55 -0.73 9.97 -2.64
CA ALA A 55 -1.04 8.97 -3.65
C ALA A 55 0.28 8.46 -4.25
N PHE A 56 0.73 7.29 -3.79
CA PHE A 56 2.04 6.70 -4.11
C PHE A 56 2.15 6.26 -5.59
N THR A 57 3.33 6.49 -6.17
CA THR A 57 3.71 6.16 -7.56
C THR A 57 5.21 5.85 -7.65
N LEU A 58 5.68 5.41 -8.82
CA LEU A 58 7.07 4.99 -9.07
C LEU A 58 7.83 5.93 -10.04
N GLY A 59 7.50 7.22 -10.04
CA GLY A 59 8.22 8.24 -10.82
C GLY A 59 7.39 8.77 -11.99
N ARG A 60 7.60 8.21 -13.19
CA ARG A 60 6.81 8.61 -14.39
C ARG A 60 5.32 8.29 -14.18
N GLY A 61 4.45 9.22 -14.55
CA GLY A 61 3.00 9.11 -14.34
C GLY A 61 2.51 9.80 -13.06
N THR A 62 3.41 10.21 -12.15
CA THR A 62 3.02 11.03 -10.98
C THR A 62 2.35 12.33 -11.42
N GLU A 63 2.82 12.93 -12.51
CA GLU A 63 2.23 14.13 -13.09
C GLU A 63 0.77 13.91 -13.55
N ILE A 64 0.42 12.69 -13.96
CA ILE A 64 -0.94 12.32 -14.35
C ILE A 64 -1.83 12.23 -13.11
N VAL A 65 -1.34 11.63 -12.02
CA VAL A 65 -2.07 11.55 -10.75
C VAL A 65 -2.28 12.96 -10.17
N VAL A 66 -1.28 13.85 -10.27
CA VAL A 66 -1.42 15.27 -9.87
C VAL A 66 -2.53 15.97 -10.67
N VAL A 67 -2.59 15.77 -11.99
CA VAL A 67 -3.68 16.32 -12.82
C VAL A 67 -5.03 15.73 -12.42
N ALA A 68 -5.09 14.43 -12.12
CA ALA A 68 -6.31 13.78 -11.64
C ALA A 68 -6.77 14.35 -10.29
N VAL A 69 -5.88 14.61 -9.33
CA VAL A 69 -6.22 15.31 -8.08
C VAL A 69 -6.81 16.69 -8.39
N LYS A 70 -6.17 17.46 -9.29
CA LYS A 70 -6.67 18.79 -9.68
C LYS A 70 -8.08 18.75 -10.28
N ALA A 71 -8.44 17.68 -10.98
CA ALA A 71 -9.77 17.51 -11.54
C ALA A 71 -10.86 17.38 -10.47
N PHE A 72 -10.51 16.93 -9.25
CA PHE A 72 -11.45 16.81 -8.14
C PHE A 72 -11.61 18.09 -7.31
N ILE A 73 -10.65 19.02 -7.37
CA ILE A 73 -10.64 20.25 -6.55
C ILE A 73 -11.97 21.03 -6.61
N PRO A 74 -12.60 21.26 -7.78
CA PRO A 74 -13.87 22.00 -7.85
C PRO A 74 -15.03 21.35 -7.11
N PHE A 75 -14.97 20.05 -6.84
CA PHE A 75 -16.03 19.30 -6.14
C PHE A 75 -15.81 19.22 -4.62
N VAL A 76 -14.63 19.61 -4.15
CA VAL A 76 -14.23 19.49 -2.73
C VAL A 76 -14.05 20.87 -2.08
N THR A 77 -13.55 21.86 -2.82
CA THR A 77 -13.42 23.24 -2.31
C THR A 77 -14.79 23.84 -2.02
N GLY A 78 -14.92 24.49 -0.87
CA GLY A 78 -16.17 25.12 -0.42
C GLY A 78 -17.12 24.18 0.33
N VAL A 79 -16.80 22.89 0.43
CA VAL A 79 -17.57 21.92 1.22
C VAL A 79 -17.15 22.01 2.69
N SER A 80 -18.10 21.98 3.62
CA SER A 80 -17.81 22.00 5.05
C SER A 80 -17.33 20.63 5.54
N LEU A 81 -16.40 20.61 6.50
CA LEU A 81 -15.96 19.37 7.12
C LEU A 81 -17.07 18.69 7.92
N ASP A 82 -18.02 19.46 8.48
CA ASP A 82 -19.21 18.94 9.16
C ASP A 82 -20.06 18.10 8.17
N GLU A 83 -20.37 18.64 6.98
CA GLU A 83 -21.11 17.91 5.93
C GLU A 83 -20.38 16.64 5.47
N ILE A 84 -19.06 16.71 5.31
CA ILE A 84 -18.26 15.56 4.89
C ILE A 84 -18.26 14.48 5.98
N PHE A 85 -17.93 14.82 7.22
CA PHE A 85 -17.76 13.81 8.26
C PHE A 85 -19.11 13.26 8.73
N ASP A 86 -20.20 14.03 8.63
CA ASP A 86 -21.56 13.55 8.94
C ASP A 86 -22.05 12.46 7.97
N ASP A 87 -21.74 12.59 6.67
CA ASP A 87 -22.16 11.64 5.62
C ASP A 87 -21.01 11.27 4.68
N PHE A 88 -19.93 10.74 5.26
CA PHE A 88 -18.68 10.52 4.53
C PHE A 88 -18.81 9.48 3.42
N ALA A 89 -19.65 8.45 3.61
CA ALA A 89 -19.91 7.46 2.56
C ALA A 89 -20.54 8.11 1.32
N SER A 90 -21.53 8.99 1.50
CA SER A 90 -22.17 9.67 0.37
C SER A 90 -21.26 10.70 -0.28
N PHE A 91 -20.47 11.44 0.50
CA PHE A 91 -19.45 12.34 -0.05
C PHE A 91 -18.42 11.58 -0.88
N TRP A 92 -17.86 10.49 -0.33
CA TRP A 92 -16.93 9.60 -1.04
C TRP A 92 -17.57 9.06 -2.33
N ARG A 93 -18.80 8.57 -2.24
CA ARG A 93 -19.58 8.05 -3.38
C ARG A 93 -19.78 9.12 -4.46
N SER A 94 -20.02 10.38 -4.09
CA SER A 94 -20.20 11.47 -5.04
C SER A 94 -18.96 11.72 -5.91
N LEU A 95 -17.76 11.53 -5.35
CA LEU A 95 -16.50 11.73 -6.07
C LEU A 95 -16.17 10.53 -6.97
N VAL A 96 -16.23 9.30 -6.45
CA VAL A 96 -15.89 8.09 -7.23
C VAL A 96 -16.89 7.82 -8.36
N ASN A 97 -18.13 8.31 -8.19
CA ASN A 97 -19.21 8.14 -9.13
C ASN A 97 -19.55 9.43 -9.87
N GLU A 98 -18.67 10.45 -9.84
CA GLU A 98 -18.82 11.61 -10.72
C GLU A 98 -18.87 11.11 -12.16
N SER A 99 -19.95 11.47 -12.84
CA SER A 99 -20.41 10.90 -14.10
C SER A 99 -19.36 10.83 -15.21
N GLN A 100 -18.45 11.82 -15.29
CA GLN A 100 -17.44 11.91 -16.33
C GLN A 100 -16.12 11.30 -15.87
N LEU A 101 -15.67 11.62 -14.65
CA LEU A 101 -14.42 11.12 -14.10
C LEU A 101 -14.46 9.61 -13.85
N ARG A 102 -15.62 9.05 -13.50
CA ARG A 102 -15.77 7.58 -13.39
C ARG A 102 -15.52 6.86 -14.72
N TRP A 103 -15.73 7.51 -15.86
CA TRP A 103 -15.54 6.89 -17.18
C TRP A 103 -14.08 6.52 -17.47
N ILE A 104 -13.13 7.24 -16.86
CA ILE A 104 -11.68 6.96 -16.97
C ILE A 104 -11.14 6.06 -15.83
N GLY A 105 -12.02 5.54 -14.98
CA GLY A 105 -11.74 4.47 -14.02
C GLY A 105 -12.51 3.21 -14.45
N PRO A 106 -13.74 2.99 -13.96
CA PRO A 106 -14.29 3.44 -12.68
C PRO A 106 -13.63 2.69 -11.52
N GLU A 107 -13.44 3.37 -10.39
CA GLU A 107 -12.87 2.80 -9.15
C GLU A 107 -11.55 2.04 -9.38
N LYS A 108 -10.67 2.58 -10.24
CA LYS A 108 -9.35 2.03 -10.55
C LYS A 108 -8.42 3.06 -11.21
N GLY A 109 -7.13 2.75 -11.23
CA GLY A 109 -6.12 3.52 -11.96
C GLY A 109 -5.90 4.93 -11.40
N ALA A 110 -5.32 5.82 -12.22
CA ALA A 110 -4.87 7.14 -11.78
C ALA A 110 -5.98 8.00 -11.15
N ILE A 111 -7.21 7.91 -11.65
CA ILE A 111 -8.33 8.69 -11.12
C ILE A 111 -8.73 8.26 -9.70
N HIS A 112 -8.66 6.96 -9.40
CA HIS A 112 -9.00 6.40 -8.09
C HIS A 112 -7.86 6.59 -7.10
N THR A 113 -6.62 6.38 -7.55
CA THR A 113 -5.41 6.68 -6.76
C THR A 113 -5.32 8.17 -6.40
N ALA A 114 -5.76 9.09 -7.27
CA ALA A 114 -5.86 10.51 -6.92
C ALA A 114 -6.84 10.78 -5.76
N LEU A 115 -7.98 10.08 -5.73
CA LEU A 115 -8.93 10.18 -4.61
C LEU A 115 -8.32 9.66 -3.31
N ALA A 116 -7.42 8.66 -3.35
CA ALA A 116 -6.70 8.22 -2.17
C ALA A 116 -5.99 9.38 -1.45
N GLY A 117 -5.29 10.24 -2.21
CA GLY A 117 -4.63 11.41 -1.66
C GLY A 117 -5.57 12.40 -0.98
N ILE A 118 -6.74 12.66 -1.58
CA ILE A 118 -7.75 13.58 -1.02
C ILE A 118 -8.43 12.98 0.21
N ILE A 119 -8.91 11.74 0.11
CA ILE A 119 -9.65 11.06 1.18
C ILE A 119 -8.74 10.83 2.39
N ASN A 120 -7.49 10.42 2.18
CA ASN A 120 -6.52 10.25 3.27
C ASN A 120 -6.17 11.60 3.94
N ALA A 121 -6.11 12.71 3.18
CA ALA A 121 -5.92 14.05 3.74
C ALA A 121 -7.10 14.49 4.61
N LEU A 122 -8.34 14.13 4.25
CA LEU A 122 -9.52 14.40 5.07
C LEU A 122 -9.50 13.60 6.39
N TRP A 123 -9.08 12.34 6.36
CA TRP A 123 -8.91 11.53 7.57
C TRP A 123 -7.78 12.02 8.47
N ASP A 124 -6.65 12.45 7.88
CA ASP A 124 -5.57 13.10 8.61
C ASP A 124 -6.06 14.39 9.30
N LEU A 125 -6.81 15.23 8.58
CA LEU A 125 -7.38 16.45 9.14
C LEU A 125 -8.35 16.16 10.29
N TRP A 126 -9.22 15.17 10.14
CA TRP A 126 -10.14 14.78 11.22
C TRP A 126 -9.39 14.35 12.48
N ALA A 127 -8.38 13.49 12.32
CA ALA A 127 -7.53 13.05 13.43
C ALA A 127 -6.77 14.21 14.10
N ARG A 128 -6.30 15.19 13.32
CA ARG A 128 -5.65 16.41 13.85
C ARG A 128 -6.60 17.30 14.62
N ILE A 129 -7.82 17.53 14.10
CA ILE A 129 -8.84 18.34 14.78
C ILE A 129 -9.22 17.71 16.13
N GLU A 130 -9.32 16.38 16.17
CA GLU A 130 -9.59 15.62 17.40
C GLU A 130 -8.36 15.47 18.31
N GLY A 131 -7.17 15.92 17.87
CA GLY A 131 -5.94 15.84 18.64
C GLY A 131 -5.46 14.41 18.90
N LYS A 132 -5.76 13.46 18.00
CA LYS A 132 -5.47 12.02 18.16
C LYS A 132 -4.66 11.47 16.99
N PRO A 133 -3.74 10.51 17.21
CA PRO A 133 -3.24 9.70 16.11
C PRO A 133 -4.43 8.94 15.49
N LEU A 134 -4.45 8.77 14.17
CA LEU A 134 -5.61 8.23 13.47
C LEU A 134 -6.07 6.88 14.03
N TRP A 135 -5.17 5.95 14.39
CA TRP A 135 -5.57 4.64 14.92
C TRP A 135 -6.39 4.77 16.21
N LYS A 136 -6.10 5.81 17.01
CA LYS A 136 -6.82 6.11 18.24
C LYS A 136 -8.15 6.82 17.96
N LEU A 137 -8.20 7.72 16.96
CA LEU A 137 -9.48 8.27 16.47
C LEU A 137 -10.42 7.12 16.07
N LEU A 138 -9.94 6.18 15.25
CA LEU A 138 -10.74 5.05 14.76
C LEU A 138 -11.14 4.08 15.87
N GLY A 139 -10.26 3.82 16.84
CA GLY A 139 -10.54 2.97 17.99
C GLY A 139 -11.48 3.59 19.03
N ASP A 140 -11.57 4.93 19.07
CA ASP A 140 -12.49 5.65 19.96
C ASP A 140 -13.82 6.00 19.27
N MET A 141 -13.89 5.85 17.95
CA MET A 141 -15.07 6.17 17.16
C MET A 141 -16.20 5.19 17.47
N ASP A 142 -17.42 5.70 17.60
CA ASP A 142 -18.61 4.86 17.69
C ASP A 142 -18.67 3.90 16.47
N PRO A 143 -18.90 2.59 16.67
CA PRO A 143 -18.91 1.64 15.56
C PRO A 143 -19.93 1.99 14.47
N GLU A 144 -21.12 2.50 14.82
CA GLU A 144 -22.10 2.91 13.82
C GLU A 144 -21.60 4.10 13.00
N LYS A 145 -20.90 5.03 13.64
CA LYS A 145 -20.27 6.16 12.95
C LYS A 145 -19.15 5.73 12.02
N LEU A 146 -18.31 4.78 12.44
CA LEU A 146 -17.25 4.27 11.57
C LEU A 146 -17.85 3.54 10.36
N ILE A 147 -18.80 2.64 10.60
CA ILE A 147 -19.47 1.88 9.56
C ILE A 147 -20.25 2.81 8.61
N SER A 148 -20.78 3.95 9.07
CA SER A 148 -21.43 4.93 8.19
C SER A 148 -20.48 5.65 7.23
N THR A 149 -19.16 5.51 7.39
CA THR A 149 -18.18 6.05 6.42
C THR A 149 -17.97 5.14 5.22
N ILE A 150 -18.49 3.90 5.27
CA ILE A 150 -18.24 2.86 4.27
C ILE A 150 -19.37 2.82 3.25
N ASP A 151 -18.99 2.73 1.98
CA ASP A 151 -19.92 2.50 0.88
C ASP A 151 -20.06 0.99 0.54
N PHE A 152 -21.20 0.39 0.90
CA PHE A 152 -21.47 -1.04 0.75
C PHE A 152 -21.98 -1.49 -0.62
N HIS A 153 -22.23 -0.56 -1.54
CA HIS A 153 -22.64 -0.91 -2.89
C HIS A 153 -21.63 -1.87 -3.56
N HIS A 154 -22.15 -2.85 -4.29
CA HIS A 154 -21.41 -3.91 -4.98
C HIS A 154 -20.66 -4.90 -4.08
N ILE A 155 -20.79 -4.77 -2.76
CA ILE A 155 -20.26 -5.74 -1.79
C ILE A 155 -21.32 -6.27 -0.83
N ASP A 156 -22.56 -5.79 -0.89
CA ASP A 156 -23.68 -6.19 -0.04
C ASP A 156 -24.08 -7.68 -0.19
N ASP A 157 -23.77 -8.29 -1.33
CA ASP A 157 -23.87 -9.74 -1.54
C ASP A 157 -22.84 -10.56 -0.73
N ALA A 158 -21.80 -9.92 -0.22
CA ALA A 158 -20.74 -10.55 0.57
C ALA A 158 -20.56 -9.97 1.98
N LEU A 159 -20.91 -8.70 2.22
CA LEU A 159 -20.84 -8.00 3.50
C LEU A 159 -21.92 -6.92 3.52
N THR A 160 -22.96 -7.14 4.32
CA THR A 160 -23.98 -6.13 4.63
C THR A 160 -23.49 -5.16 5.71
N LYS A 161 -24.19 -4.03 5.87
CA LYS A 161 -23.90 -3.04 6.92
C LYS A 161 -24.06 -3.66 8.32
N GLU A 162 -25.06 -4.51 8.49
CA GLU A 162 -25.37 -5.20 9.74
C GLU A 162 -24.25 -6.18 10.10
N GLU A 163 -23.82 -7.01 9.14
CA GLU A 163 -22.71 -7.94 9.36
C GLU A 163 -21.39 -7.20 9.63
N ALA A 164 -21.17 -6.03 9.02
CA ALA A 164 -20.01 -5.19 9.28
C ALA A 164 -19.97 -4.68 10.73
N LEU A 165 -21.12 -4.32 11.32
CA LEU A 165 -21.21 -3.95 12.73
C LEU A 165 -20.90 -5.12 13.66
N GLU A 166 -21.33 -6.33 13.30
CA GLU A 166 -21.07 -7.54 14.09
C GLU A 166 -19.58 -7.94 14.15
N GLN A 167 -18.77 -7.56 13.16
CA GLN A 167 -17.32 -7.87 13.15
C GLN A 167 -16.49 -6.97 14.07
N TYR A 168 -17.05 -5.91 14.65
CA TYR A 168 -16.28 -4.92 15.42
C TYR A 168 -15.99 -5.38 16.87
N VAL A 169 -14.71 -5.43 17.30
CA VAL A 169 -14.27 -5.90 18.63
C VAL A 169 -13.07 -5.10 19.16
N LEU A 170 -13.13 -4.53 20.38
CA LEU A 170 -12.09 -3.66 20.99
C LEU A 170 -10.97 -4.40 21.81
N LYS A 171 -9.66 -4.34 21.44
CA LYS A 171 -8.44 -4.77 22.24
C LYS A 171 -7.13 -4.00 21.90
N HIS A 172 -5.92 -4.29 22.47
CA HIS A 172 -4.64 -3.51 22.27
C HIS A 172 -3.35 -4.26 21.78
N GLY A 173 -2.58 -3.72 20.79
CA GLY A 173 -1.21 -4.13 20.32
C GLY A 173 -1.06 -4.63 18.84
N TYR A 174 0.07 -4.48 18.11
CA TYR A 174 0.22 -4.98 16.70
C TYR A 174 1.65 -5.47 16.32
N PRO A 175 1.85 -6.58 15.56
CA PRO A 175 3.17 -7.09 15.15
C PRO A 175 3.58 -6.69 13.72
N ALA A 176 4.88 -6.57 13.41
CA ALA A 176 5.39 -6.21 12.08
C ALA A 176 6.21 -7.34 11.40
N TYR A 177 6.54 -7.19 10.11
CA TYR A 177 7.53 -7.98 9.36
C TYR A 177 8.39 -7.08 8.44
N ILE A 178 9.58 -7.56 8.03
CA ILE A 178 10.56 -6.77 7.26
C ILE A 178 10.74 -7.29 5.82
N THR A 179 10.68 -6.38 4.84
CA THR A 179 10.91 -6.68 3.41
C THR A 179 12.27 -6.19 2.91
N SER A 180 12.92 -5.26 3.62
CA SER A 180 14.15 -4.59 3.17
C SER A 180 15.42 -5.46 3.10
N VAL A 181 15.29 -6.77 3.29
CA VAL A 181 16.35 -7.78 3.20
C VAL A 181 16.43 -8.48 1.84
N GLY A 182 15.38 -8.37 1.01
CA GLY A 182 15.12 -9.30 -0.10
C GLY A 182 15.04 -8.70 -1.51
N TRP A 183 15.51 -7.47 -1.73
CA TRP A 183 15.46 -6.78 -3.03
C TRP A 183 16.33 -7.48 -4.10
N LEU A 184 15.88 -7.48 -5.37
CA LEU A 184 16.55 -8.22 -6.45
C LEU A 184 17.95 -7.70 -6.81
N GLY A 185 18.21 -6.40 -6.57
CA GLY A 185 19.50 -5.77 -6.89
C GLY A 185 20.65 -6.09 -5.92
N TYR A 186 20.41 -6.85 -4.85
CA TYR A 186 21.42 -7.10 -3.82
C TYR A 186 22.26 -8.35 -4.09
N ASN A 187 23.56 -8.30 -3.80
CA ASN A 187 24.46 -9.46 -3.87
C ASN A 187 24.34 -10.34 -2.61
N GLN A 188 24.91 -11.55 -2.65
CA GLN A 188 24.81 -12.53 -1.55
C GLN A 188 25.31 -11.99 -0.21
N ASP A 189 26.47 -11.33 -0.19
CA ASP A 189 27.05 -10.75 1.02
C ASP A 189 26.14 -9.67 1.63
N LYS A 190 25.52 -8.83 0.80
CA LYS A 190 24.58 -7.80 1.26
C LYS A 190 23.30 -8.41 1.82
N ILE A 191 22.76 -9.45 1.17
CA ILE A 191 21.57 -10.18 1.68
C ILE A 191 21.89 -10.81 3.05
N GLN A 192 23.02 -11.50 3.17
CA GLN A 192 23.45 -12.12 4.44
C GLN A 192 23.60 -11.09 5.55
N ASN A 193 24.30 -9.99 5.29
CA ASN A 193 24.51 -8.93 6.28
C ASN A 193 23.19 -8.28 6.72
N LEU A 194 22.26 -8.03 5.78
CA LEU A 194 20.95 -7.45 6.11
C LEU A 194 20.08 -8.42 6.92
N CYS A 195 20.09 -9.72 6.59
CA CYS A 195 19.37 -10.74 7.36
C CYS A 195 19.93 -10.89 8.78
N GLN A 196 21.26 -10.93 8.93
CA GLN A 196 21.91 -11.00 10.26
C GLN A 196 21.61 -9.77 11.11
N LYS A 197 21.64 -8.57 10.49
CA LYS A 197 21.27 -7.32 11.16
C LYS A 197 19.80 -7.35 11.61
N ALA A 198 18.89 -7.80 10.74
CA ALA A 198 17.47 -7.93 11.08
C ALA A 198 17.22 -8.96 12.21
N LEU A 199 17.90 -10.11 12.21
CA LEU A 199 17.81 -11.06 13.34
C LEU A 199 18.28 -10.43 14.66
N ALA A 200 19.39 -9.68 14.63
CA ALA A 200 19.89 -8.97 15.81
C ALA A 200 18.92 -7.87 16.30
N GLU A 201 18.09 -7.34 15.41
CA GLU A 201 17.02 -6.37 15.70
C GLU A 201 15.67 -7.03 16.07
N GLY A 202 15.62 -8.36 16.22
CA GLY A 202 14.46 -9.11 16.72
C GLY A 202 13.43 -9.53 15.66
N TRP A 203 13.74 -9.37 14.37
CA TRP A 203 12.84 -9.76 13.28
C TRP A 203 12.73 -11.28 13.13
N THR A 204 11.52 -11.80 12.95
CA THR A 204 11.21 -13.25 12.81
C THR A 204 10.49 -13.62 11.50
N ARG A 205 10.27 -12.65 10.63
CA ARG A 205 9.48 -12.78 9.39
C ARG A 205 10.14 -12.00 8.27
N PHE A 206 10.45 -12.66 7.16
CA PHE A 206 11.30 -12.12 6.09
C PHE A 206 10.64 -12.33 4.72
N LYS A 207 10.60 -11.29 3.87
CA LYS A 207 10.09 -11.40 2.48
C LYS A 207 11.23 -11.28 1.46
N MET A 208 11.21 -12.10 0.40
CA MET A 208 12.12 -11.99 -0.74
C MET A 208 11.37 -11.85 -2.08
N LYS A 209 11.86 -10.98 -2.96
CA LYS A 209 11.36 -10.88 -4.35
C LYS A 209 11.80 -12.10 -5.16
N VAL A 210 11.05 -12.59 -6.15
CA VAL A 210 11.37 -13.74 -7.03
C VAL A 210 10.90 -13.49 -8.48
N GLY A 211 11.24 -14.39 -9.42
CA GLY A 211 10.57 -14.48 -10.71
C GLY A 211 11.37 -14.04 -11.93
N VAL A 212 12.61 -13.57 -11.75
CA VAL A 212 13.52 -13.24 -12.87
C VAL A 212 14.24 -14.48 -13.40
N ASN A 213 14.79 -15.31 -12.51
CA ASN A 213 15.49 -16.53 -12.88
C ASN A 213 15.37 -17.54 -11.73
N ILE A 214 14.77 -18.69 -12.02
CA ILE A 214 14.45 -19.69 -11.00
C ILE A 214 15.68 -20.26 -10.29
N GLU A 215 16.81 -20.40 -10.96
CA GLU A 215 18.04 -20.91 -10.34
C GLU A 215 18.63 -19.88 -9.36
N ASN A 216 18.57 -18.58 -9.72
CA ASN A 216 18.95 -17.50 -8.81
C ASN A 216 18.00 -17.39 -7.62
N ASP A 217 16.70 -17.59 -7.83
CA ASP A 217 15.70 -17.60 -6.77
C ASP A 217 15.95 -18.74 -5.79
N ILE A 218 16.26 -19.95 -6.30
CA ILE A 218 16.65 -21.11 -5.49
C ILE A 218 17.92 -20.81 -4.68
N ALA A 219 18.94 -20.23 -5.31
CA ALA A 219 20.20 -19.90 -4.64
C ALA A 219 20.00 -18.88 -3.51
N ARG A 220 19.25 -17.80 -3.77
CA ARG A 220 18.94 -16.78 -2.75
C ARG A 220 18.07 -17.33 -1.63
N ALA A 221 17.06 -18.14 -1.95
CA ALA A 221 16.20 -18.76 -0.94
C ALA A 221 16.98 -19.71 -0.02
N SER A 222 17.94 -20.46 -0.58
CA SER A 222 18.88 -21.28 0.22
C SER A 222 19.68 -20.42 1.19
N THR A 223 20.32 -19.36 0.69
CA THR A 223 21.11 -18.44 1.53
C THR A 223 20.26 -17.80 2.63
N ILE A 224 19.05 -17.36 2.32
CA ILE A 224 18.14 -16.76 3.31
C ILE A 224 17.79 -17.82 4.38
N ARG A 225 17.45 -19.05 3.99
CA ARG A 225 17.13 -20.12 4.95
C ARG A 225 18.31 -20.53 5.83
N ASP A 226 19.52 -20.55 5.29
CA ASP A 226 20.73 -20.82 6.08
C ASP A 226 20.97 -19.75 7.16
N VAL A 227 20.53 -18.51 6.91
CA VAL A 227 20.70 -17.39 7.84
C VAL A 227 19.54 -17.27 8.83
N ILE A 228 18.30 -17.30 8.36
CA ILE A 228 17.11 -17.06 9.20
C ILE A 228 16.62 -18.30 9.93
N GLY A 229 17.13 -19.49 9.61
CA GLY A 229 16.62 -20.73 10.18
C GLY A 229 15.27 -21.17 9.59
N TRP A 230 14.76 -22.30 10.10
CA TRP A 230 13.55 -22.96 9.58
C TRP A 230 12.30 -22.68 10.41
N GLU A 231 12.48 -22.07 11.58
CA GLU A 231 11.46 -21.63 12.52
C GLU A 231 10.86 -20.26 12.17
N ASN A 232 11.61 -19.44 11.44
CA ASN A 232 11.18 -18.10 11.02
C ASN A 232 10.37 -18.16 9.72
N ASP A 233 9.42 -17.22 9.55
CA ASP A 233 8.58 -17.15 8.36
C ASP A 233 9.39 -16.61 7.17
N LEU A 234 9.25 -17.26 6.01
CA LEU A 234 9.76 -16.78 4.72
C LEU A 234 8.59 -16.54 3.77
N MET A 235 8.49 -15.35 3.21
CA MET A 235 7.52 -14.99 2.18
C MET A 235 8.25 -14.75 0.85
N MET A 236 7.58 -15.04 -0.26
CA MET A 236 8.10 -14.79 -1.60
C MET A 236 7.14 -13.88 -2.37
N ASP A 237 7.66 -13.06 -3.28
CA ASP A 237 6.86 -12.06 -4.01
C ASP A 237 7.35 -11.96 -5.46
N ALA A 238 6.47 -12.24 -6.42
CA ALA A 238 6.79 -12.31 -7.84
C ALA A 238 6.41 -11.04 -8.63
N ASN A 239 5.76 -10.06 -8.00
CA ASN A 239 5.25 -8.83 -8.62
C ASN A 239 4.66 -9.07 -10.01
N GLN A 240 3.75 -10.05 -10.12
CA GLN A 240 2.87 -10.30 -11.27
C GLN A 240 3.55 -10.93 -12.50
N VAL A 241 4.83 -11.31 -12.40
CA VAL A 241 5.67 -11.62 -13.57
C VAL A 241 5.32 -12.94 -14.28
N TRP A 242 4.66 -13.89 -13.62
CA TRP A 242 4.39 -15.21 -14.18
C TRP A 242 2.98 -15.35 -14.75
N ASN A 243 2.84 -16.23 -15.75
CA ASN A 243 1.54 -16.83 -16.06
C ASN A 243 1.21 -17.91 -15.03
N VAL A 244 -0.06 -18.31 -14.94
CA VAL A 244 -0.56 -19.35 -14.01
C VAL A 244 0.30 -20.63 -14.00
N LYS A 245 0.60 -21.21 -15.18
CA LYS A 245 1.39 -22.46 -15.26
C LYS A 245 2.84 -22.27 -14.80
N ASP A 246 3.42 -21.11 -15.10
CA ASP A 246 4.79 -20.77 -14.74
C ASP A 246 4.90 -20.56 -13.22
N ALA A 247 3.92 -19.85 -12.63
CA ALA A 247 3.82 -19.66 -11.18
C ALA A 247 3.76 -21.00 -10.43
N ILE A 248 2.87 -21.91 -10.86
CA ILE A 248 2.75 -23.25 -10.24
C ILE A 248 4.06 -24.03 -10.37
N SER A 249 4.66 -24.06 -11.58
CA SER A 249 5.91 -24.79 -11.84
C SER A 249 7.08 -24.26 -11.01
N ASN A 250 7.24 -22.94 -10.94
CA ASN A 250 8.32 -22.30 -10.20
C ASN A 250 8.14 -22.46 -8.69
N MET A 251 6.93 -22.26 -8.16
CA MET A 251 6.67 -22.40 -6.73
C MET A 251 6.83 -23.84 -6.25
N LYS A 252 6.50 -24.85 -7.06
CA LYS A 252 6.80 -26.26 -6.70
C LYS A 252 8.30 -26.54 -6.54
N LYS A 253 9.17 -25.84 -7.28
CA LYS A 253 10.62 -25.96 -7.09
C LYS A 253 11.07 -25.28 -5.78
N LEU A 254 10.45 -24.15 -5.45
CA LEU A 254 10.74 -23.33 -4.28
C LEU A 254 10.09 -23.87 -2.98
N ALA A 255 9.12 -24.78 -3.08
CA ALA A 255 8.41 -25.39 -1.96
C ALA A 255 9.35 -26.01 -0.91
N ARG A 256 10.51 -26.51 -1.34
CA ARG A 256 11.56 -27.03 -0.44
C ARG A 256 12.04 -26.03 0.62
N PHE A 257 11.88 -24.73 0.38
CA PHE A 257 12.24 -23.65 1.31
C PHE A 257 11.08 -23.23 2.22
N LYS A 258 9.94 -23.93 2.16
CA LYS A 258 8.75 -23.70 2.99
C LYS A 258 8.32 -22.23 3.02
N PRO A 259 8.07 -21.59 1.87
CA PRO A 259 7.52 -20.24 1.88
C PRO A 259 6.09 -20.27 2.44
N LYS A 260 5.77 -19.33 3.32
CA LYS A 260 4.44 -19.17 3.91
C LYS A 260 3.39 -18.81 2.85
N PHE A 261 3.77 -17.89 1.96
CA PHE A 261 2.98 -17.54 0.79
C PHE A 261 3.85 -17.10 -0.38
N ILE A 262 3.23 -17.10 -1.56
CA ILE A 262 3.67 -16.36 -2.74
C ILE A 262 2.76 -15.16 -2.97
N GLU A 263 3.35 -13.98 -3.07
CA GLU A 263 2.71 -12.69 -3.31
C GLU A 263 2.73 -12.34 -4.80
N GLU A 264 1.59 -11.81 -5.26
CA GLU A 264 1.29 -11.44 -6.65
C GLU A 264 1.92 -12.40 -7.67
N PRO A 265 1.58 -13.70 -7.66
CA PRO A 265 2.19 -14.68 -8.56
C PRO A 265 1.87 -14.42 -10.04
N THR A 266 0.79 -13.68 -10.34
CA THR A 266 0.35 -13.39 -11.71
C THR A 266 -0.36 -12.04 -11.77
N HIS A 267 -0.95 -11.70 -12.93
CA HIS A 267 -1.62 -10.42 -13.16
C HIS A 267 -2.65 -10.09 -12.07
N PRO A 268 -2.69 -8.85 -11.54
CA PRO A 268 -3.49 -8.50 -10.36
C PRO A 268 -5.00 -8.39 -10.63
N ASP A 269 -5.40 -8.54 -11.90
CA ASP A 269 -6.80 -8.69 -12.29
C ASP A 269 -7.24 -10.15 -12.51
N ASP A 270 -6.29 -11.10 -12.54
CA ASP A 270 -6.57 -12.51 -12.82
C ASP A 270 -6.99 -13.28 -11.56
N ILE A 271 -8.20 -13.01 -11.10
CA ILE A 271 -8.81 -13.64 -9.92
C ILE A 271 -8.86 -15.17 -10.06
N LEU A 272 -9.23 -15.65 -11.25
CA LEU A 272 -9.33 -17.08 -11.53
C LEU A 272 -7.94 -17.73 -11.61
N GLY A 273 -6.95 -17.03 -12.16
CA GLY A 273 -5.57 -17.45 -12.17
C GLY A 273 -4.99 -17.59 -10.77
N HIS A 274 -5.22 -16.61 -9.89
CA HIS A 274 -4.83 -16.68 -8.49
C HIS A 274 -5.50 -17.87 -7.76
N ALA A 275 -6.79 -18.11 -7.98
CA ALA A 275 -7.49 -19.27 -7.41
C ALA A 275 -6.90 -20.61 -7.88
N ALA A 276 -6.60 -20.74 -9.19
CA ALA A 276 -5.96 -21.93 -9.73
C ALA A 276 -4.54 -22.17 -9.17
N ILE A 277 -3.78 -21.09 -8.94
CA ILE A 277 -2.46 -21.16 -8.30
C ILE A 277 -2.61 -21.59 -6.84
N ALA A 278 -3.53 -20.99 -6.10
CA ALA A 278 -3.79 -21.33 -4.70
C ALA A 278 -4.18 -22.81 -4.53
N GLU A 279 -5.09 -23.30 -5.36
CA GLU A 279 -5.50 -24.71 -5.37
C GLU A 279 -4.32 -25.65 -5.65
N ALA A 280 -3.45 -25.28 -6.60
CA ALA A 280 -2.30 -26.11 -6.98
C ALA A 280 -1.16 -26.12 -5.95
N LEU A 281 -1.10 -25.13 -5.05
CA LEU A 281 -0.03 -24.96 -4.05
C LEU A 281 -0.44 -25.36 -2.63
N ILE A 282 -1.74 -25.57 -2.36
CA ILE A 282 -2.23 -25.91 -1.03
C ILE A 282 -1.60 -27.19 -0.45
N SER A 283 -1.33 -28.19 -1.29
CA SER A 283 -0.67 -29.44 -0.87
C SER A 283 0.79 -29.26 -0.47
N GLU A 284 1.42 -28.18 -0.93
CA GLU A 284 2.80 -27.79 -0.58
C GLU A 284 2.84 -26.93 0.70
N GLY A 285 1.67 -26.60 1.28
CA GLY A 285 1.57 -25.71 2.44
C GLY A 285 1.85 -24.24 2.15
N ILE A 286 1.72 -23.81 0.88
CA ILE A 286 2.02 -22.45 0.44
C ILE A 286 0.70 -21.72 0.14
N GLY A 287 0.44 -20.60 0.82
CA GLY A 287 -0.70 -19.74 0.49
C GLY A 287 -0.42 -18.76 -0.66
N VAL A 288 -1.46 -18.08 -1.14
CA VAL A 288 -1.33 -16.97 -2.09
C VAL A 288 -1.67 -15.65 -1.38
N ALA A 289 -0.82 -14.65 -1.58
CA ALA A 289 -1.04 -13.27 -1.16
C ALA A 289 -1.22 -12.38 -2.40
N THR A 290 -2.12 -11.39 -2.32
CA THR A 290 -2.27 -10.36 -3.35
C THR A 290 -3.00 -9.16 -2.76
N GLY A 291 -2.82 -7.99 -3.37
CA GLY A 291 -3.65 -6.82 -3.08
C GLY A 291 -3.00 -5.45 -3.22
N GLU A 292 -1.66 -5.33 -3.24
CA GLU A 292 -0.97 -4.03 -3.34
C GLU A 292 -1.34 -3.23 -4.62
N THR A 293 -1.73 -3.94 -5.67
CA THR A 293 -2.23 -3.36 -6.92
C THR A 293 -3.73 -3.61 -7.18
N CYS A 294 -4.43 -4.28 -6.26
CA CYS A 294 -5.87 -4.51 -6.36
C CYS A 294 -6.63 -3.17 -6.22
N PRO A 295 -7.42 -2.77 -7.22
CA PRO A 295 -7.86 -1.38 -7.34
C PRO A 295 -9.01 -0.99 -6.42
N ASN A 296 -9.84 -1.93 -5.96
CA ASN A 296 -11.06 -1.61 -5.21
C ASN A 296 -11.62 -2.80 -4.40
N ARG A 297 -12.59 -2.50 -3.53
CA ARG A 297 -13.28 -3.48 -2.67
C ARG A 297 -14.04 -4.57 -3.43
N VAL A 298 -14.51 -4.30 -4.65
CA VAL A 298 -15.24 -5.29 -5.48
C VAL A 298 -14.31 -6.40 -5.95
N MET A 299 -13.08 -6.05 -6.33
CA MET A 299 -12.08 -7.05 -6.71
C MET A 299 -11.60 -7.86 -5.51
N PHE A 300 -11.37 -7.21 -4.35
CA PHE A 300 -11.08 -7.94 -3.11
C PHE A 300 -12.19 -8.93 -2.74
N LYS A 301 -13.46 -8.52 -2.83
CA LYS A 301 -14.61 -9.41 -2.62
C LYS A 301 -14.52 -10.66 -3.51
N GLN A 302 -14.25 -10.48 -4.80
CA GLN A 302 -14.16 -11.58 -5.76
C GLN A 302 -12.97 -12.50 -5.47
N TYR A 303 -11.80 -11.94 -5.12
CA TYR A 303 -10.66 -12.74 -4.70
C TYR A 303 -10.99 -13.59 -3.47
N ILE A 304 -11.65 -13.01 -2.46
CA ILE A 304 -12.04 -13.71 -1.22
C ILE A 304 -13.05 -14.83 -1.53
N GLN A 305 -14.15 -14.52 -2.22
CA GLN A 305 -15.18 -15.49 -2.58
C GLN A 305 -14.63 -16.62 -3.47
N GLY A 306 -13.72 -16.27 -4.39
CA GLY A 306 -13.05 -17.22 -5.29
C GLY A 306 -11.90 -18.01 -4.64
N LYS A 307 -11.59 -17.76 -3.36
CA LYS A 307 -10.43 -18.34 -2.65
C LYS A 307 -9.10 -18.11 -3.38
N GLY A 308 -9.01 -17.00 -4.12
CA GLY A 308 -7.81 -16.57 -4.86
C GLY A 308 -6.75 -15.93 -3.97
N LEU A 309 -7.07 -15.60 -2.72
CA LEU A 309 -6.11 -15.16 -1.73
C LEU A 309 -6.31 -15.90 -0.40
N GLN A 310 -5.21 -16.21 0.28
CA GLN A 310 -5.18 -16.66 1.67
C GLN A 310 -4.56 -15.60 2.59
N TYR A 311 -3.92 -14.57 2.03
CA TYR A 311 -3.36 -13.44 2.76
C TYR A 311 -3.72 -12.13 2.01
N CYS A 312 -4.43 -11.23 2.69
CA CYS A 312 -4.98 -10.01 2.08
C CYS A 312 -4.02 -8.84 2.26
N GLN A 313 -3.55 -8.26 1.17
CA GLN A 313 -2.62 -7.14 1.22
C GLN A 313 -3.34 -5.86 0.85
N ILE A 314 -3.90 -5.19 1.86
CA ILE A 314 -4.41 -3.84 1.66
C ILE A 314 -3.26 -2.86 1.42
N ASP A 315 -3.54 -1.79 0.71
CA ASP A 315 -2.61 -0.67 0.50
C ASP A 315 -3.33 0.65 0.78
N SER A 316 -2.66 1.55 1.49
CA SER A 316 -3.21 2.83 1.94
C SER A 316 -3.45 3.87 0.82
N CYS A 317 -2.80 3.70 -0.34
CA CYS A 317 -2.85 4.64 -1.48
C CYS A 317 -3.44 4.05 -2.76
N ARG A 318 -3.64 2.74 -2.86
CA ARG A 318 -4.12 2.07 -4.07
C ARG A 318 -5.62 2.30 -4.30
N MET A 319 -6.39 2.03 -3.25
CA MET A 319 -7.84 2.27 -3.17
C MET A 319 -8.12 3.73 -2.86
N ALA A 320 -9.36 4.20 -3.02
CA ALA A 320 -9.71 5.61 -2.78
C ALA A 320 -9.82 5.94 -1.28
N GLY A 321 -8.74 5.74 -0.55
CA GLY A 321 -8.57 6.08 0.85
C GLY A 321 -9.23 5.12 1.83
N LEU A 322 -9.20 5.51 3.10
CA LEU A 322 -9.57 4.66 4.23
C LEU A 322 -11.00 4.11 4.19
N ASN A 323 -11.97 4.87 3.66
CA ASN A 323 -13.35 4.43 3.55
C ASN A 323 -13.45 3.07 2.83
N GLU A 324 -12.67 2.91 1.77
CA GLU A 324 -12.63 1.67 0.99
C GLU A 324 -11.75 0.60 1.64
N VAL A 325 -10.65 1.00 2.29
CA VAL A 325 -9.80 0.08 3.07
C VAL A 325 -10.60 -0.60 4.19
N PHE A 326 -11.47 0.14 4.89
CA PHE A 326 -12.33 -0.42 5.94
C PHE A 326 -13.28 -1.48 5.42
N ALA A 327 -13.86 -1.25 4.23
CA ALA A 327 -14.69 -2.27 3.57
C ALA A 327 -13.92 -3.58 3.36
N VAL A 328 -12.67 -3.49 2.92
CA VAL A 328 -11.81 -4.66 2.68
C VAL A 328 -11.38 -5.33 3.98
N LEU A 329 -11.04 -4.58 5.04
CA LEU A 329 -10.73 -5.15 6.35
C LEU A 329 -11.90 -5.97 6.90
N LEU A 330 -13.12 -5.43 6.83
CA LEU A 330 -14.32 -6.11 7.33
C LEU A 330 -14.71 -7.31 6.46
N LEU A 331 -14.53 -7.22 5.14
CA LEU A 331 -14.65 -8.37 4.23
C LEU A 331 -13.64 -9.47 4.61
N ALA A 332 -12.37 -9.12 4.78
CA ALA A 332 -11.33 -10.07 5.15
C ALA A 332 -11.63 -10.73 6.51
N ALA A 333 -12.07 -9.95 7.51
CA ALA A 333 -12.47 -10.45 8.82
C ALA A 333 -13.65 -11.43 8.75
N LYS A 334 -14.73 -11.07 8.04
CA LYS A 334 -15.91 -11.93 7.85
C LYS A 334 -15.55 -13.29 7.25
N PHE A 335 -14.63 -13.29 6.28
CA PHE A 335 -14.18 -14.51 5.60
C PHE A 335 -12.95 -15.16 6.24
N GLN A 336 -12.49 -14.65 7.39
CA GLN A 336 -11.34 -15.17 8.15
C GLN A 336 -10.04 -15.21 7.32
N VAL A 337 -9.85 -14.23 6.44
CA VAL A 337 -8.63 -14.04 5.68
C VAL A 337 -7.73 -13.06 6.46
N PRO A 338 -6.52 -13.47 6.89
CA PRO A 338 -5.61 -12.56 7.58
C PRO A 338 -5.16 -11.42 6.66
N VAL A 339 -5.10 -10.22 7.21
CA VAL A 339 -4.61 -9.03 6.52
C VAL A 339 -3.12 -8.86 6.80
N TRP A 340 -2.33 -8.76 5.74
CA TRP A 340 -0.89 -8.52 5.72
C TRP A 340 -0.61 -7.26 4.91
N PRO A 341 -0.77 -6.07 5.50
CA PRO A 341 -0.76 -4.83 4.74
C PRO A 341 0.57 -4.58 4.02
N HIS A 342 0.48 -4.07 2.79
CA HIS A 342 1.61 -3.60 2.00
C HIS A 342 2.08 -2.23 2.50
N ALA A 343 3.40 -2.00 2.46
CA ALA A 343 4.04 -0.77 2.91
C ALA A 343 5.29 -0.37 2.11
N GLY A 344 5.60 -1.09 1.02
CA GLY A 344 6.75 -0.82 0.16
C GLY A 344 6.58 0.44 -0.69
N GLY A 345 6.96 1.61 -0.16
CA GLY A 345 6.83 2.88 -0.89
C GLY A 345 7.03 4.12 -0.02
N LEU A 346 6.84 5.30 -0.62
CA LEU A 346 6.91 6.58 0.09
C LEU A 346 5.67 6.78 0.97
N GLY A 347 5.86 6.88 2.29
CA GLY A 347 4.80 7.20 3.26
C GLY A 347 3.84 6.05 3.57
N LEU A 348 3.97 4.89 2.91
CA LEU A 348 3.05 3.78 3.10
C LEU A 348 3.20 3.16 4.49
N CYS A 349 4.43 3.05 5.01
CA CYS A 349 4.69 2.62 6.39
C CYS A 349 4.02 3.55 7.41
N GLU A 350 4.13 4.85 7.19
CA GLU A 350 3.56 5.90 8.03
C GLU A 350 2.04 5.79 8.15
N MET A 351 1.36 5.50 7.04
CA MET A 351 -0.10 5.34 7.01
C MET A 351 -0.52 3.95 7.50
N VAL A 352 0.03 2.88 6.92
CA VAL A 352 -0.50 1.54 7.11
C VAL A 352 -0.35 1.01 8.54
N GLN A 353 0.61 1.53 9.32
CA GLN A 353 0.69 1.23 10.76
C GLN A 353 -0.58 1.63 11.52
N HIS A 354 -1.26 2.73 11.14
CA HIS A 354 -2.52 3.12 11.78
C HIS A 354 -3.64 2.16 11.44
N ILE A 355 -3.71 1.72 10.18
CA ILE A 355 -4.71 0.75 9.72
C ILE A 355 -4.51 -0.59 10.41
N SER A 356 -3.25 -1.01 10.53
CA SER A 356 -2.84 -2.25 11.19
C SER A 356 -3.27 -2.23 12.65
N ILE A 357 -2.86 -1.20 13.40
CA ILE A 357 -3.26 -1.04 14.80
C ILE A 357 -4.77 -1.04 14.91
N PHE A 358 -5.48 -0.27 14.07
CA PHE A 358 -6.95 -0.27 14.00
C PHE A 358 -7.55 -1.66 13.78
N ASP A 359 -7.09 -2.42 12.78
CA ASP A 359 -7.58 -3.77 12.49
C ASP A 359 -7.46 -4.67 13.71
N TYR A 360 -6.30 -4.69 14.38
CA TYR A 360 -6.17 -5.47 15.60
C TYR A 360 -7.06 -4.95 16.72
N ILE A 361 -7.10 -3.63 16.93
CA ILE A 361 -7.83 -3.12 18.08
C ILE A 361 -9.33 -3.23 17.89
N SER A 362 -9.85 -3.26 16.66
CA SER A 362 -11.29 -3.02 16.42
C SER A 362 -11.95 -4.03 15.48
N VAL A 363 -11.21 -4.85 14.73
CA VAL A 363 -11.80 -5.71 13.68
C VAL A 363 -11.41 -7.17 13.88
N SER A 364 -10.12 -7.46 13.99
CA SER A 364 -9.61 -8.82 14.10
C SER A 364 -8.48 -8.88 15.15
N PRO A 365 -8.84 -9.05 16.45
CA PRO A 365 -7.96 -8.87 17.60
C PRO A 365 -7.07 -10.09 17.87
N THR A 366 -6.26 -10.44 16.88
CA THR A 366 -5.23 -11.48 16.97
C THR A 366 -3.90 -10.99 16.41
N LEU A 367 -2.82 -11.33 17.11
CA LEU A 367 -1.45 -11.18 16.63
C LEU A 367 -0.96 -12.42 15.87
N GLU A 368 -1.75 -13.51 15.91
CA GLU A 368 -1.41 -14.75 15.25
C GLU A 368 -1.64 -14.62 13.74
N ASN A 369 -0.65 -15.07 12.97
CA ASN A 369 -0.70 -15.07 11.50
C ASN A 369 -1.02 -13.70 10.87
N LYS A 370 -0.56 -12.61 11.49
CA LYS A 370 -0.59 -11.25 10.96
C LYS A 370 0.76 -10.59 11.10
N ALA A 371 1.07 -9.73 10.14
CA ALA A 371 2.17 -8.80 10.24
C ALA A 371 1.97 -7.69 9.21
N THR A 372 2.55 -6.52 9.48
CA THR A 372 2.57 -5.40 8.54
C THR A 372 3.94 -5.21 7.95
N GLU A 373 4.00 -5.00 6.63
CA GLU A 373 5.26 -4.80 5.92
C GLU A 373 5.97 -3.56 6.46
N TYR A 374 7.31 -3.61 6.52
CA TYR A 374 8.16 -2.46 6.77
C TYR A 374 9.27 -2.38 5.71
N ALA A 375 9.41 -1.18 5.12
CA ALA A 375 10.48 -0.83 4.20
C ALA A 375 11.25 0.38 4.74
N SER A 376 12.53 0.21 5.05
CA SER A 376 13.36 1.16 5.81
C SER A 376 13.87 2.39 5.03
N HIS A 377 13.05 3.01 4.18
CA HIS A 377 13.49 4.10 3.30
C HIS A 377 12.57 5.32 3.40
N LEU A 378 13.14 6.52 3.29
CA LEU A 378 12.44 7.80 3.15
C LEU A 378 11.64 8.28 4.38
N HIS A 379 11.71 7.59 5.52
CA HIS A 379 11.05 7.98 6.77
C HIS A 379 11.54 9.35 7.27
N GLU A 380 12.81 9.70 7.01
CA GLU A 380 13.42 10.97 7.39
C GLU A 380 12.73 12.20 6.77
N HIS A 381 11.86 12.01 5.77
CA HIS A 381 11.11 13.08 5.12
C HIS A 381 9.76 13.38 5.77
N PHE A 382 9.36 12.63 6.80
CA PHE A 382 8.09 12.79 7.52
C PHE A 382 8.29 13.40 8.91
N LEU A 383 7.34 14.23 9.35
CA LEU A 383 7.35 14.78 10.72
C LEU A 383 7.09 13.74 11.80
N SER A 384 6.34 12.68 11.46
CA SER A 384 6.03 11.56 12.36
C SER A 384 6.40 10.25 11.66
N PRO A 385 7.70 9.91 11.56
CA PRO A 385 8.16 8.72 10.86
C PRO A 385 7.64 7.44 11.52
N ALA A 386 7.42 6.40 10.70
CA ALA A 386 7.21 5.06 11.23
C ALA A 386 8.42 4.59 12.04
N LEU A 387 8.18 4.08 13.23
CA LEU A 387 9.23 3.54 14.11
C LEU A 387 8.98 2.06 14.34
N VAL A 388 10.05 1.27 14.18
CA VAL A 388 10.03 -0.15 14.52
C VAL A 388 11.06 -0.44 15.59
N LYS A 389 10.66 -1.24 16.58
CA LYS A 389 11.52 -1.75 17.64
C LYS A 389 11.23 -3.24 17.83
N ASP A 390 12.28 -4.07 17.93
CA ASP A 390 12.17 -5.51 18.16
C ASP A 390 11.24 -6.21 17.15
N GLY A 391 11.29 -5.79 15.88
CA GLY A 391 10.44 -6.30 14.80
C GLY A 391 8.94 -5.95 14.90
N ALA A 392 8.56 -4.90 15.65
CA ALA A 392 7.19 -4.42 15.76
C ALA A 392 7.07 -2.90 15.59
N TYR A 393 6.01 -2.45 14.89
CA TYR A 393 5.65 -1.04 14.80
C TYR A 393 5.34 -0.47 16.19
N LEU A 394 5.92 0.68 16.51
CA LEU A 394 5.51 1.47 17.66
C LEU A 394 4.28 2.29 17.31
N ALA A 395 3.27 2.26 18.17
CA ALA A 395 2.04 3.01 17.95
C ALA A 395 2.33 4.52 17.85
N PRO A 396 1.93 5.20 16.77
CA PRO A 396 2.06 6.64 16.64
C PRO A 396 1.37 7.39 17.77
N GLN A 397 1.99 8.46 18.26
CA GLN A 397 1.46 9.30 19.35
C GLN A 397 0.99 10.67 18.86
N SER A 398 1.58 11.18 17.77
CA SER A 398 1.25 12.49 17.20
C SER A 398 -0.15 12.49 16.56
N PRO A 399 -0.91 13.60 16.65
CA PRO A 399 -2.16 13.74 15.94
C PRO A 399 -2.03 13.61 14.42
N GLY A 400 -3.05 13.04 13.78
CA GLY A 400 -3.08 12.84 12.33
C GLY A 400 -2.75 11.41 11.88
N TYR A 401 -2.51 11.28 10.58
CA TYR A 401 -2.27 10.02 9.88
C TYR A 401 -0.80 9.80 9.53
N SER A 402 0.11 10.54 10.18
CA SER A 402 1.56 10.50 9.93
C SER A 402 1.97 10.86 8.50
N THR A 403 1.12 11.56 7.77
CA THR A 403 1.29 11.89 6.34
C THR A 403 2.03 13.20 6.10
N GLU A 404 2.23 14.03 7.12
CA GLU A 404 2.86 15.34 6.94
C GLU A 404 4.37 15.24 6.72
N MET A 405 4.80 15.69 5.54
CA MET A 405 6.20 15.74 5.14
C MET A 405 6.89 17.04 5.55
N LEU A 406 8.20 16.98 5.73
CA LEU A 406 9.05 18.15 5.96
C LEU A 406 8.99 19.10 4.75
N THR A 407 8.73 20.39 4.98
CA THR A 407 8.73 21.42 3.92
C THR A 407 10.04 21.42 3.13
N SER A 408 11.19 21.27 3.82
CA SER A 408 12.49 21.17 3.17
C SER A 408 12.60 19.97 2.21
N SER A 409 11.96 18.85 2.53
CA SER A 409 11.94 17.68 1.65
C SER A 409 11.05 17.91 0.44
N LEU A 410 9.89 18.56 0.65
CA LEU A 410 9.00 18.91 -0.46
C LEU A 410 9.70 19.87 -1.44
N ASP A 411 10.36 20.91 -0.94
CA ASP A 411 11.01 21.92 -1.78
C ASP A 411 12.26 21.36 -2.49
N GLU A 412 12.97 20.41 -1.87
CA GLU A 412 14.12 19.74 -2.48
C GLU A 412 13.72 18.80 -3.62
N TYR A 413 12.65 18.02 -3.42
CA TYR A 413 12.30 16.87 -4.27
C TYR A 413 11.05 17.08 -5.14
N GLU A 414 10.46 18.26 -5.15
CA GLU A 414 9.35 18.58 -6.05
C GLU A 414 9.80 18.52 -7.52
N TYR A 415 9.12 17.73 -8.34
CA TYR A 415 9.46 17.55 -9.73
C TYR A 415 8.72 18.55 -10.64
N PRO A 416 9.39 19.16 -11.64
CA PRO A 416 10.82 19.08 -11.96
C PRO A 416 11.66 20.21 -11.33
N ASN A 417 11.08 21.03 -10.45
CA ASN A 417 11.64 22.35 -10.11
C ASN A 417 12.41 22.41 -8.78
N GLY A 418 12.32 21.39 -7.94
CA GLY A 418 13.07 21.28 -6.69
C GLY A 418 14.57 21.21 -6.93
N ASN A 419 15.35 21.64 -5.93
CA ASN A 419 16.80 21.83 -6.10
C ASN A 419 17.47 20.56 -6.64
N TYR A 420 17.10 19.39 -6.11
CA TYR A 420 17.64 18.10 -6.53
C TYR A 420 17.50 17.91 -8.04
N TRP A 421 16.30 18.14 -8.58
CA TRP A 421 15.97 17.88 -9.99
C TRP A 421 16.55 18.93 -10.95
N GLN A 422 16.76 20.16 -10.49
CA GLN A 422 17.44 21.20 -11.26
C GLN A 422 18.94 20.93 -11.37
N GLU A 423 19.57 20.48 -10.29
CA GLU A 423 21.01 20.15 -10.26
C GLU A 423 21.31 18.81 -10.97
N ASN A 424 20.41 17.83 -10.83
CA ASN A 424 20.57 16.49 -11.39
C ASN A 424 19.64 16.29 -12.59
N LYS A 425 19.91 16.96 -13.72
CA LYS A 425 19.13 16.75 -14.95
C LYS A 425 19.09 15.27 -15.32
N VAL A 426 17.93 14.63 -15.12
CA VAL A 426 17.71 13.24 -15.50
C VAL A 426 17.19 13.20 -16.92
N GLU A 427 17.99 12.67 -17.85
CA GLU A 427 17.48 12.35 -19.17
C GLU A 427 16.42 11.26 -19.08
N PRO A 428 15.30 11.35 -19.83
CA PRO A 428 14.30 10.31 -19.86
C PRO A 428 14.92 8.99 -20.33
N ARG A 429 15.02 7.99 -19.45
CA ARG A 429 15.44 6.65 -19.87
C ARG A 429 14.32 6.03 -20.71
N PRO A 430 14.61 5.50 -21.92
CA PRO A 430 13.62 4.77 -22.68
C PRO A 430 13.20 3.51 -21.89
N PRO A 431 11.93 3.08 -21.98
CA PRO A 431 11.49 1.84 -21.36
C PRO A 431 12.38 0.66 -21.78
N ASP A 432 12.71 -0.21 -20.83
CA ASP A 432 13.57 -1.39 -21.04
C ASP A 432 13.13 -2.21 -22.26
N ASP A 433 11.82 -2.44 -22.39
CA ASP A 433 11.25 -3.22 -23.49
C ASP A 433 11.26 -2.47 -24.82
N LEU A 434 11.17 -1.14 -24.81
CA LEU A 434 11.34 -0.34 -26.02
C LEU A 434 12.79 -0.39 -26.50
N ALA A 435 13.76 -0.36 -25.58
CA ALA A 435 15.17 -0.53 -25.91
C ALA A 435 15.44 -1.95 -26.46
N ARG A 436 14.86 -2.99 -25.84
CA ARG A 436 14.92 -4.39 -26.35
C ARG A 436 14.25 -4.53 -27.72
N PHE A 437 13.08 -3.93 -27.91
CA PHE A 437 12.36 -3.91 -29.20
C PHE A 437 13.21 -3.28 -30.30
N LYS A 438 13.81 -2.12 -30.04
CA LYS A 438 14.72 -1.45 -30.98
C LYS A 438 15.94 -2.31 -31.31
N ARG A 439 16.56 -2.97 -30.33
CA ARG A 439 17.70 -3.89 -30.54
C ARG A 439 17.32 -5.11 -31.38
N ARG A 440 16.19 -5.76 -31.08
CA ARG A 440 15.67 -6.90 -31.88
C ARG A 440 15.42 -6.51 -33.33
N ARG A 441 14.87 -5.32 -33.57
CA ARG A 441 14.63 -4.82 -34.94
C ARG A 441 15.93 -4.52 -35.70
N GLN A 442 16.96 -4.04 -35.02
CA GLN A 442 18.28 -3.82 -35.62
C GLN A 442 19.03 -5.12 -35.93
N GLN A 443 18.80 -6.18 -35.16
CA GLN A 443 19.36 -7.51 -35.42
C GLN A 443 18.66 -8.24 -36.57
N ASN A 444 17.36 -8.01 -36.78
CA ASN A 444 16.61 -8.62 -37.90
C ASN A 444 16.79 -7.89 -39.25
N ASN A 445 17.43 -6.71 -39.26
CA ASN A 445 17.72 -5.93 -40.46
C ASN A 445 19.20 -6.02 -40.89
N LYS A 446 19.99 -6.89 -40.26
CA LYS A 446 21.34 -7.29 -40.66
C LYS A 446 21.32 -8.76 -41.04
#